data_AF-A0A1L7XRA6-F1
#
_entry.id   AF-A0A1L7XRA6-F1
#
_cell.length_a   1.000
_cell.length_b   1.000
_cell.length_c   1.000
_cell.angle_alpha   90.00
_cell.angle_beta   90.00
_cell.angle_gamma   90.00
#
_symmetry.space_group_name_H-M   'P 1'
#
loop_
_entity.id
_entity.type
_entity.pdbx_description
1 polymer ?
#
loop_
_entity_poly.entity_id
_entity_poly.type
_entity_poly.pdbx_seq_one_letter_code
_entity_poly.pdbx_strand_id
1 'polypeptide(L)'
;MEDLLLVSTGLAAVCAELMVNSTDAAVSGNSALSETFIGLIILPIVGNATENVTAVTVASKNKMDLAIGVAVGSSIQIALFVTPFVVLLGWCMGKEMSLFFTLFETVSLFVSAFIVNFLVLDGRSNYLEGALLCASYVIIAVAAFFYPAVSDQSNLGGNVDAAKMMVRSLLNI
;
A
#
# COMPACT_ATOMS: atom_id res chain seq x y z
N MET A 1 17.84 2.86 27.05
CA MET A 1 17.32 3.12 25.68
C MET A 1 16.91 1.83 25.00
N GLU A 2 17.66 0.74 25.19
CA GLU A 2 17.33 -0.61 24.73
C GLU A 2 16.01 -1.13 25.33
N ASP A 3 15.77 -0.94 26.62
CA ASP A 3 14.52 -1.36 27.27
C ASP A 3 13.29 -0.62 26.73
N LEU A 4 13.42 0.67 26.41
CA LEU A 4 12.34 1.48 25.84
C LEU A 4 11.97 0.98 24.43
N LEU A 5 12.98 0.64 23.63
CA LEU A 5 12.79 0.09 22.29
C LEU A 5 12.07 -1.25 22.37
N LEU A 6 12.55 -2.18 23.19
CA LEU A 6 11.91 -3.49 23.40
C LEU A 6 10.45 -3.35 23.83
N VAL A 7 10.18 -2.50 24.82
CA VAL A 7 8.81 -2.29 25.33
C VAL A 7 7.91 -1.66 24.25
N SER A 8 8.41 -0.67 23.52
CA SER A 8 7.63 -0.02 22.45
C SER A 8 7.33 -0.96 21.27
N THR A 9 8.30 -1.77 20.86
CA THR A 9 8.12 -2.77 19.80
C THR A 9 7.16 -3.87 20.23
N GLY A 10 7.26 -4.34 21.48
CA GLY A 10 6.32 -5.31 22.04
C GLY A 10 4.89 -4.77 22.06
N LEU A 11 4.70 -3.53 22.50
CA LEU A 11 3.38 -2.89 22.50
C LEU A 11 2.84 -2.70 21.07
N ALA A 12 3.69 -2.28 20.13
CA ALA A 12 3.31 -2.14 18.72
C ALA A 12 2.90 -3.48 18.10
N ALA A 13 3.58 -4.59 18.45
CA ALA A 13 3.21 -5.93 17.99
C ALA A 13 1.82 -6.34 18.50
N VAL A 14 1.52 -6.08 19.78
CA VAL A 14 0.17 -6.35 20.34
C VAL A 14 -0.90 -5.51 19.62
N CYS A 15 -0.62 -4.23 19.37
CA CYS A 15 -1.54 -3.38 18.61
C CYS A 15 -1.73 -3.88 17.17
N ALA A 16 -0.67 -4.37 16.52
CA ALA A 16 -0.74 -4.93 15.18
C ALA A 16 -1.60 -6.20 15.15
N GLU A 17 -1.46 -7.11 16.13
CA GLU A 17 -2.32 -8.29 16.24
C GLU A 17 -3.79 -7.91 16.43
N LEU A 18 -4.09 -6.93 17.30
CA LEU A 18 -5.46 -6.44 17.48
C LEU A 18 -6.03 -5.80 16.21
N MET A 19 -5.19 -5.09 15.44
CA MET A 19 -5.59 -4.47 14.17
C MET A 19 -5.91 -5.51 13.10
N VAL A 20 -5.11 -6.58 13.00
CA VAL A 20 -5.37 -7.70 12.08
C VAL A 20 -6.67 -8.42 12.46
N ASN A 21 -6.86 -8.75 13.75
CA ASN A 21 -8.09 -9.38 14.23
C ASN A 21 -9.34 -8.51 13.95
N SER A 22 -9.20 -7.19 14.08
CA SER A 22 -10.27 -6.24 13.77
C SER A 22 -10.56 -6.17 12.27
N THR A 23 -9.54 -6.34 11.43
CA THR A 23 -9.69 -6.40 9.97
C THR A 23 -10.49 -7.63 9.55
N ASP A 24 -10.15 -8.81 10.08
CA ASP A 24 -10.89 -10.05 9.81
C ASP A 24 -12.37 -9.95 10.26
N ALA A 25 -12.60 -9.33 11.43
CA ALA A 25 -13.95 -9.06 11.92
C ALA A 25 -14.73 -8.05 11.04
N ALA A 26 -14.05 -7.02 10.52
CA ALA A 26 -14.66 -6.02 9.65
C ALA A 26 -15.03 -6.58 8.26
N VAL A 27 -14.21 -7.48 7.72
CA VAL A 27 -14.47 -8.12 6.41
C VAL A 27 -15.58 -9.19 6.51
N SER A 28 -15.66 -9.93 7.63
CA SER A 28 -16.66 -10.99 7.83
C SER A 28 -18.06 -10.49 8.21
N GLY A 29 -18.20 -9.26 8.71
CA GLY A 29 -19.42 -8.69 9.30
C GLY A 29 -20.44 -8.03 8.36
N ASN A 30 -20.33 -8.18 7.03
CA ASN A 30 -21.18 -7.58 5.99
C ASN A 30 -20.92 -6.08 5.61
N SER A 31 -20.37 -5.91 4.40
CA SER A 31 -21.01 -5.21 3.24
C SER A 31 -20.54 -3.84 2.75
N ALA A 32 -19.40 -3.28 3.18
CA ALA A 32 -18.87 -2.07 2.51
C ALA A 32 -17.36 -2.00 2.34
N LEU A 33 -16.59 -2.74 3.14
CA LEU A 33 -15.13 -2.63 3.13
C LEU A 33 -14.50 -3.86 2.51
N SER A 34 -13.91 -3.69 1.33
CA SER A 34 -13.09 -4.70 0.68
C SER A 34 -11.76 -4.87 1.43
N GLU A 35 -11.22 -6.09 1.43
CA GLU A 35 -9.87 -6.38 1.97
C GLU A 35 -8.82 -5.48 1.30
N THR A 36 -9.00 -5.20 -0.01
CA THR A 36 -8.18 -4.25 -0.77
C THR A 36 -8.28 -2.83 -0.20
N PHE A 37 -9.46 -2.36 0.22
CA PHE A 37 -9.60 -1.01 0.78
C PHE A 37 -8.87 -0.88 2.13
N ILE A 38 -9.00 -1.89 2.99
CA ILE A 38 -8.32 -1.91 4.28
C ILE A 38 -6.81 -1.98 4.07
N GLY A 39 -6.34 -2.90 3.22
CA GLY A 39 -4.92 -3.11 2.94
C GLY A 39 -4.24 -1.95 2.22
N LEU A 40 -4.92 -1.32 1.26
CA LEU A 40 -4.34 -0.27 0.42
C LEU A 40 -4.48 1.14 1.01
N ILE A 41 -5.55 1.42 1.78
CA ILE A 41 -5.86 2.76 2.29
C ILE A 41 -5.67 2.83 3.80
N ILE A 42 -6.34 1.96 4.58
CA ILE A 42 -6.37 2.10 6.04
C ILE A 42 -5.02 1.73 6.68
N LEU A 43 -4.44 0.58 6.31
CA LEU A 43 -3.18 0.11 6.89
C LEU A 43 -2.01 1.07 6.66
N PRO A 44 -1.79 1.61 5.44
CA PRO A 44 -0.68 2.55 5.21
C PRO A 44 -0.88 3.90 5.92
N ILE A 45 -2.12 4.38 6.08
CA ILE A 45 -2.38 5.61 6.84
C ILE A 45 -1.90 5.45 8.28
N VAL A 46 -2.29 4.35 8.95
CA VAL A 46 -1.94 4.12 10.35
C VAL A 46 -0.46 3.80 10.50
N GLY A 47 0.09 2.95 9.63
CA GLY A 47 1.50 2.55 9.66
C GLY A 47 2.46 3.71 9.43
N ASN A 48 2.12 4.65 8.54
CA ASN A 48 2.98 5.76 8.17
C ASN A 48 2.53 7.11 8.78
N ALA A 49 1.58 7.11 9.72
CA ALA A 49 1.04 8.34 10.32
C ALA A 49 2.15 9.21 10.93
N THR A 50 3.05 8.60 11.71
CA THR A 50 4.16 9.29 12.37
C THR A 50 5.11 9.94 11.37
N GLU A 51 5.42 9.24 10.28
CA GLU A 51 6.29 9.75 9.21
C GLU A 51 5.62 10.88 8.44
N ASN A 52 4.33 10.73 8.11
CA ASN A 52 3.54 11.76 7.44
C ASN A 52 3.44 13.05 8.27
N VAL A 53 3.18 12.93 9.58
CA VAL A 53 3.17 14.09 10.50
C VAL A 53 4.54 14.76 10.55
N THR A 54 5.61 13.96 10.57
CA THR A 54 6.98 14.48 10.55
C THR A 54 7.27 15.22 9.24
N ALA A 55 6.91 14.66 8.09
CA ALA A 55 7.06 15.28 6.78
C ALA A 55 6.29 16.61 6.68
N VAL A 56 5.03 16.65 7.12
CA VAL A 56 4.21 17.89 7.14
C VAL A 56 4.81 18.94 8.08
N THR A 57 5.33 18.52 9.24
CA THR A 57 5.98 19.42 10.19
C THR A 57 7.27 20.03 9.61
N VAL A 58 8.06 19.22 8.90
CA VAL A 58 9.28 19.68 8.22
C VAL A 58 8.93 20.59 7.03
N ALA A 59 7.90 20.26 6.25
CA ALA A 59 7.40 21.10 5.16
C ALA A 59 6.93 22.47 5.67
N SER A 60 6.23 22.51 6.80
CA SER A 60 5.76 23.75 7.45
C SER A 60 6.91 24.65 7.93
N LYS A 61 8.12 24.11 8.08
CA LYS A 61 9.35 24.86 8.37
C LYS A 61 10.08 25.33 7.09
N ASN A 62 9.39 25.37 5.95
CA ASN A 62 9.94 25.71 4.62
C ASN A 62 11.11 24.80 4.19
N LYS A 63 11.08 23.53 4.60
CA LYS A 63 12.10 22.53 4.24
C LYS A 63 11.51 21.45 3.34
N MET A 64 11.04 21.86 2.17
CA MET A 64 10.32 20.95 1.25
C MET A 64 11.21 19.79 0.76
N ASP A 65 12.47 20.04 0.44
CA ASP A 65 13.40 18.98 0.00
C ASP A 65 13.58 17.88 1.06
N LEU A 66 13.61 18.26 2.34
CA LEU A 66 13.70 17.32 3.45
C LEU A 66 12.37 16.57 3.65
N ALA A 67 11.23 17.23 3.46
CA ALA A 67 9.92 16.59 3.54
C ALA A 67 9.72 15.55 2.41
N ILE A 68 10.10 15.90 1.18
CA ILE A 68 10.11 14.98 0.03
C ILE A 68 11.08 13.83 0.30
N GLY A 69 12.28 14.11 0.83
CA GLY A 69 13.26 13.10 1.18
C GLY A 69 12.73 12.07 2.20
N VAL A 70 11.99 12.52 3.22
CA VAL A 70 11.35 11.63 4.20
C VAL A 70 10.28 10.75 3.53
N ALA A 71 9.38 11.36 2.74
CA ALA A 71 8.27 10.64 2.12
C ALA A 71 8.72 9.65 1.03
N VAL A 72 9.58 10.09 0.11
CA VAL A 72 10.11 9.26 -0.99
C VAL A 72 11.07 8.20 -0.44
N GLY A 73 11.88 8.54 0.57
CA GLY A 73 12.78 7.60 1.23
C GLY A 73 12.04 6.43 1.87
N SER A 74 10.99 6.70 2.65
CA SER A 74 10.13 5.66 3.25
C SER A 74 9.47 4.79 2.16
N SER A 75 8.96 5.40 1.09
CA SER A 75 8.36 4.67 -0.04
C SER A 75 9.34 3.73 -0.74
N ILE A 76 10.58 4.18 -1.01
CA ILE A 76 11.63 3.35 -1.62
C ILE A 76 12.04 2.21 -0.70
N GLN A 77 12.14 2.47 0.61
CA GLN A 77 12.45 1.44 1.61
C GLN A 77 11.37 0.35 1.63
N ILE A 78 10.10 0.74 1.61
CA ILE A 78 9.00 -0.22 1.54
C ILE A 78 9.09 -1.05 0.26
N ALA A 79 9.28 -0.40 -0.89
CA ALA A 79 9.31 -1.07 -2.19
C ALA A 79 10.51 -2.02 -2.38
N LEU A 80 11.72 -1.59 -2.02
CA LEU A 80 12.96 -2.32 -2.31
C LEU A 80 13.41 -3.25 -1.17
N PHE A 81 12.97 -3.01 0.06
CA PHE A 81 13.40 -3.81 1.21
C PHE A 81 12.23 -4.52 1.88
N VAL A 82 11.21 -3.79 2.34
CA VAL A 82 10.15 -4.38 3.17
C VAL A 82 9.33 -5.41 2.39
N THR A 83 8.81 -5.03 1.21
CA THR A 83 8.01 -5.94 0.36
C THR A 83 8.74 -7.24 -0.01
N PRO A 84 9.95 -7.22 -0.59
CA PRO A 84 10.65 -8.46 -0.92
C PRO A 84 11.04 -9.26 0.33
N PHE A 85 11.39 -8.59 1.43
CA PHE A 85 11.71 -9.26 2.69
C PHE A 85 10.51 -10.04 3.25
N VAL A 86 9.31 -9.44 3.23
CA VAL A 86 8.09 -10.10 3.68
C VAL A 86 7.75 -11.31 2.80
N VAL A 87 7.98 -11.24 1.48
CA VAL A 87 7.79 -12.38 0.57
C VAL A 87 8.74 -13.53 0.90
N LEU A 88 10.02 -13.24 1.15
CA LEU A 88 11.00 -14.23 1.58
C LEU A 88 10.63 -14.86 2.93
N LEU A 89 10.16 -14.07 3.89
CA LEU A 89 9.66 -14.60 5.16
C LEU A 89 8.45 -15.50 4.97
N GLY A 90 7.53 -15.14 4.07
CA GLY A 90 6.40 -15.99 3.67
C GLY A 90 6.88 -17.38 3.22
N TRP A 91 7.88 -17.43 2.35
CA TRP A 91 8.47 -18.68 1.89
C TRP A 91 9.14 -19.47 3.02
N CYS A 92 9.87 -18.80 3.92
CA CYS A 92 10.46 -19.44 5.10
C CYS A 92 9.39 -20.05 6.04
N MET A 93 8.21 -19.45 6.11
CA MET A 93 7.07 -19.93 6.91
C MET A 93 6.18 -20.92 6.15
N GLY A 94 6.54 -21.30 4.92
CA GLY A 94 5.77 -22.22 4.08
C GLY A 94 4.46 -21.63 3.53
N LYS A 95 4.31 -20.30 3.52
CA LYS A 95 3.19 -19.58 2.89
C LYS A 95 3.57 -19.12 1.49
N GLU A 96 2.72 -19.42 0.51
CA GLU A 96 2.86 -18.92 -0.85
C GLU A 96 2.51 -17.42 -0.90
N MET A 97 3.52 -16.57 -0.72
CA MET A 97 3.41 -15.13 -0.90
C MET A 97 4.12 -14.72 -2.20
N SER A 98 3.52 -13.81 -2.96
CA SER A 98 4.06 -13.33 -4.23
C SER A 98 3.93 -11.81 -4.33
N LEU A 99 4.70 -11.19 -5.23
CA LEU A 99 4.53 -9.78 -5.64
C LEU A 99 3.41 -9.60 -6.68
N PHE A 100 2.45 -10.53 -6.74
CA PHE A 100 1.34 -10.42 -7.67
C PHE A 100 0.29 -9.45 -7.11
N PHE A 101 0.32 -8.22 -7.60
CA PHE A 101 -0.71 -7.23 -7.36
C PHE A 101 -1.81 -7.36 -8.41
N THR A 102 -3.04 -7.04 -8.04
CA THR A 102 -4.15 -6.94 -8.99
C THR A 102 -3.88 -5.86 -10.04
N LEU A 103 -4.58 -5.90 -11.18
CA LEU A 103 -4.44 -4.88 -12.22
C LEU A 103 -4.73 -3.47 -11.66
N PHE A 104 -5.73 -3.35 -10.79
CA PHE A 104 -6.08 -2.09 -10.15
C PHE A 104 -4.95 -1.55 -9.28
N GLU A 105 -4.42 -2.37 -8.37
CA GLU A 105 -3.30 -2.00 -7.49
C GLU A 105 -2.07 -1.59 -8.32
N THR A 106 -1.71 -2.39 -9.33
CA THR A 106 -0.57 -2.11 -10.21
C THR A 106 -0.70 -0.77 -10.93
N VAL A 107 -1.87 -0.50 -11.53
CA VAL A 107 -2.12 0.77 -12.23
C VAL A 107 -2.14 1.93 -11.25
N SER A 108 -2.78 1.78 -10.08
CA SER A 108 -2.83 2.84 -9.07
C SER A 108 -1.45 3.22 -8.54
N LEU A 109 -0.59 2.24 -8.29
CA LEU A 109 0.78 2.43 -7.83
C LEU A 109 1.62 3.10 -8.92
N PHE A 110 1.48 2.67 -10.17
CA PHE A 110 2.18 3.27 -11.31
C PHE A 110 1.78 4.73 -11.53
N VAL A 111 0.47 5.03 -11.53
CA VAL A 111 -0.04 6.41 -11.70
C VAL A 111 0.40 7.29 -10.55
N SER A 112 0.32 6.81 -9.30
CA SER A 112 0.77 7.55 -8.13
C SER A 112 2.28 7.87 -8.20
N ALA A 113 3.11 6.87 -8.50
CA ALA A 113 4.55 7.04 -8.66
C ALA A 113 4.88 8.01 -9.80
N PHE A 114 4.16 7.93 -10.92
CA PHE A 114 4.34 8.82 -12.07
C PHE A 114 4.02 10.28 -11.73
N ILE A 115 2.88 10.54 -11.07
CA ILE A 115 2.47 11.89 -10.65
C ILE A 115 3.49 12.47 -9.65
N VAL A 116 3.89 11.69 -8.64
CA VAL A 116 4.87 12.13 -7.64
C VAL A 116 6.21 12.43 -8.30
N ASN A 117 6.69 11.54 -9.19
CA ASN A 117 7.93 11.77 -9.91
C ASN A 117 7.89 13.04 -10.77
N PHE A 118 6.78 13.28 -11.48
CA PHE A 118 6.60 14.49 -12.28
C PHE A 118 6.65 15.77 -11.43
N LEU A 119 5.95 15.78 -10.28
CA LEU A 119 5.92 16.94 -9.38
C LEU A 119 7.27 17.19 -8.69
N VAL A 120 7.98 16.12 -8.31
CA VAL A 120 9.31 16.25 -7.71
C VAL A 120 10.32 16.80 -8.72
N LEU A 121 10.21 16.42 -10.00
CA LEU A 121 11.09 16.91 -11.07
C LEU A 121 10.88 18.40 -11.39
N ASP A 122 9.68 18.93 -11.17
CA ASP A 122 9.39 20.36 -11.39
C ASP A 122 10.12 21.26 -10.37
N GLY A 123 10.55 20.70 -9.22
CA GLY A 123 11.45 21.37 -8.27
C GLY A 123 10.84 22.58 -7.54
N ARG A 124 9.55 22.84 -7.75
CA ARG A 124 8.76 23.84 -7.03
C ARG A 124 7.57 23.13 -6.39
N SER A 125 7.07 23.69 -5.29
CA SER A 125 5.87 23.20 -4.61
C SER A 125 4.85 24.32 -4.53
N ASN A 126 3.67 24.10 -5.11
CA ASN A 126 2.55 25.03 -5.04
C ASN A 126 1.34 24.40 -4.34
N TYR A 127 0.47 25.22 -3.77
CA TYR A 127 -0.78 24.74 -3.14
C TYR A 127 -1.65 23.95 -4.11
N LEU A 128 -1.62 24.28 -5.41
CA LEU A 128 -2.37 23.56 -6.44
C LEU A 128 -1.81 22.15 -6.70
N GLU A 129 -0.49 21.99 -6.66
CA GLU A 129 0.17 20.68 -6.83
C GLU A 129 -0.09 19.78 -5.62
N GLY A 130 -0.06 20.35 -4.41
CA GLY A 130 -0.47 19.66 -3.19
C GLY A 130 -1.95 19.24 -3.25
N ALA A 131 -2.84 20.12 -3.73
CA ALA A 131 -4.24 19.79 -3.92
C ALA A 131 -4.44 18.67 -4.97
N LEU A 132 -3.65 18.66 -6.04
CA LEU A 132 -3.67 17.61 -7.07
C LEU A 132 -3.25 16.25 -6.50
N LEU A 133 -2.21 16.21 -5.66
CA LEU A 133 -1.81 14.99 -4.95
C LEU A 133 -2.91 14.49 -4.03
N CYS A 134 -3.49 15.37 -3.20
CA CYS A 134 -4.61 15.01 -2.32
C CYS A 134 -5.83 14.51 -3.12
N ALA A 135 -6.18 15.17 -4.23
CA ALA A 135 -7.28 14.76 -5.09
C ALA A 135 -7.03 13.38 -5.72
N SER A 136 -5.80 13.12 -6.20
CA SER A 136 -5.43 11.81 -6.76
C SER A 136 -5.55 10.70 -5.71
N TYR A 137 -5.13 10.95 -4.47
CA TYR A 137 -5.25 10.01 -3.37
C TYR A 137 -6.72 9.71 -3.02
N VAL A 138 -7.57 10.75 -2.94
CA VAL A 138 -9.01 10.57 -2.69
C VAL A 138 -9.68 9.78 -3.81
N ILE A 139 -9.34 10.04 -5.08
CA ILE A 139 -9.89 9.28 -6.21
C ILE A 139 -9.51 7.80 -6.11
N ILE A 140 -8.24 7.49 -5.79
CA ILE A 140 -7.79 6.10 -5.59
C ILE A 140 -8.51 5.46 -4.40
N ALA A 141 -8.68 6.18 -3.29
CA ALA A 141 -9.38 5.67 -2.11
C ALA A 141 -10.86 5.36 -2.38
N VAL A 142 -11.55 6.24 -3.11
CA VAL A 142 -12.94 6.00 -3.54
C VAL A 142 -13.00 4.82 -4.52
N ALA A 143 -12.07 4.73 -5.48
CA ALA A 143 -12.01 3.60 -6.40
C ALA A 143 -11.77 2.27 -5.66
N ALA A 144 -10.88 2.25 -4.68
CA ALA A 144 -10.61 1.09 -3.83
C ALA A 144 -11.82 0.70 -2.96
N PHE A 145 -12.60 1.68 -2.51
CA PHE A 145 -13.83 1.42 -1.74
C PHE A 145 -14.89 0.70 -2.59
N PHE A 146 -15.03 1.08 -3.86
CA PHE A 146 -15.95 0.41 -4.80
C PHE A 146 -15.34 -0.81 -5.49
N TYR A 147 -14.09 -1.17 -5.20
CA TYR A 147 -13.42 -2.30 -5.84
C TYR A 147 -13.93 -3.64 -5.27
N PRO A 148 -14.54 -4.52 -6.09
CA PRO A 148 -15.11 -5.78 -5.61
C PRO A 148 -14.02 -6.73 -5.11
N ALA A 149 -14.38 -7.59 -4.15
CA ALA A 149 -13.50 -8.64 -3.64
C ALA A 149 -13.08 -9.61 -4.76
N VAL A 150 -11.90 -10.20 -4.63
CA VAL A 150 -11.16 -10.98 -5.65
C VAL A 150 -11.99 -12.08 -6.33
N SER A 151 -13.06 -12.56 -5.69
CA SER A 151 -13.97 -13.58 -6.22
C SER A 151 -14.84 -13.16 -7.42
N ASP A 152 -15.05 -11.87 -7.68
CA ASP A 152 -15.85 -11.35 -8.80
C ASP A 152 -15.00 -10.70 -9.92
N GLN A 153 -13.69 -10.93 -9.91
CA GLN A 153 -12.81 -10.32 -10.90
C GLN A 153 -12.93 -10.99 -12.28
N SER A 154 -13.34 -10.21 -13.28
CA SER A 154 -13.37 -10.59 -14.70
C SER A 154 -12.01 -11.14 -15.15
N ASN A 155 -12.02 -12.19 -15.98
CA ASN A 155 -10.83 -12.92 -16.48
C ASN A 155 -9.74 -12.07 -17.19
N LEU A 156 -9.97 -10.78 -17.45
CA LEU A 156 -8.96 -9.84 -17.95
C LEU A 156 -8.15 -9.16 -16.82
N GLY A 157 -8.62 -9.21 -15.57
CA GLY A 157 -8.12 -8.43 -14.43
C GLY A 157 -7.06 -9.10 -13.55
N GLY A 158 -6.53 -10.25 -13.97
CA GLY A 158 -5.49 -10.98 -13.21
C GLY A 158 -5.93 -12.30 -12.60
N ASN A 159 -6.90 -13.01 -13.19
CA ASN A 159 -7.21 -14.37 -12.76
C ASN A 159 -6.04 -15.31 -13.13
N VAL A 160 -5.37 -15.87 -12.13
CA VAL A 160 -4.31 -16.89 -12.29
C VAL A 160 -4.84 -18.09 -13.08
N ASP A 161 -6.15 -18.34 -13.06
CA ASP A 161 -6.81 -19.39 -13.84
C ASP A 161 -6.85 -19.10 -15.34
N ALA A 162 -6.77 -17.84 -15.81
CA ALA A 162 -6.72 -17.53 -17.24
C ALA A 162 -5.37 -17.93 -17.86
N ALA A 163 -4.27 -17.66 -17.15
CA ALA A 163 -2.94 -18.12 -17.55
C ALA A 163 -2.84 -19.65 -17.49
N LYS A 164 -3.39 -20.27 -16.43
CA LYS A 164 -3.48 -21.74 -16.31
C LYS A 164 -4.36 -22.37 -17.40
N MET A 165 -5.48 -21.75 -17.77
CA MET A 165 -6.37 -22.20 -18.85
C MET A 165 -5.72 -22.04 -20.23
N MET A 166 -5.01 -20.94 -20.49
CA MET A 166 -4.27 -20.78 -21.75
C MET A 166 -3.15 -21.80 -21.88
N VAL A 167 -2.38 -22.05 -20.82
CA VAL A 167 -1.33 -23.07 -20.82
C VAL A 167 -1.91 -24.49 -20.99
N ARG A 168 -3.03 -24.81 -20.32
CA ARG A 168 -3.74 -26.09 -20.52
C ARG A 168 -4.29 -26.25 -21.94
N SER A 169 -4.86 -25.19 -22.49
CA SER A 169 -5.35 -25.18 -23.87
C SER A 169 -4.22 -25.33 -24.92
N LEU A 170 -3.00 -24.89 -24.62
CA LEU A 170 -1.84 -25.08 -25.48
C LEU A 170 -1.18 -26.46 -25.33
N LEU A 171 -1.35 -27.12 -24.17
CA LEU A 171 -0.79 -28.44 -23.88
C LEU A 171 -1.73 -29.62 -24.19
N ASN A 172 -2.98 -29.35 -24.59
CA ASN A 172 -3.97 -30.39 -24.94
C ASN A 172 -4.21 -31.41 -23.80
N ILE A 173 -4.21 -30.92 -22.54
CA ILE A 173 -4.66 -31.64 -21.33
C ILE A 173 -5.59 -30.72 -20.54
#